data_AF-A0A7K2ARJ8-F1
#
_entry.id   AF-A0A7K2ARJ8-F1
#
_cell.length_a   1.000
_cell.length_b   1.000
_cell.length_c   1.000
_cell.angle_alpha   90.00
_cell.angle_beta   90.00
_cell.angle_gamma   90.00
#
_symmetry.space_group_name_H-M   'P 1'
#
loop_
_entity.id
_entity.type
_entity.pdbx_description
1 polymer ?
#
loop_
_entity_poly.entity_id
_entity_poly.type
_entity_poly.pdbx_seq_one_letter_code
_entity_poly.pdbx_strand_id
1 'polypeptide(L)'
;MSWRAPYRRCPACPPAHSTTARRRHVGRLGLMTDTVAASTDAPEASADEVLIVTDAARTAVLAIRDREDDGETLGLRVEVTGTAGIDYTYDLALDPVSDAAADDHIRTADGLTVIVPDASVSRLRGSTLDVPSMPGQGGLVIRNPNRPNPLGDMGRLELTGGIGDKVQQLLDISINPALASHGGYASLVEVQGDDTVVVTMGGGCQGCAMSQATLSDGIKRAIMEAIPEVSDVIDVTDHDAGENPYYS
;
A
#
# COMPACT_ATOMS: atom_id res chain seq x y z
N MET A 1 -31.53 -27.84 32.20
CA MET A 1 -31.45 -28.37 30.82
C MET A 1 -30.02 -28.84 30.55
N SER A 2 -29.77 -30.15 30.49
CA SER A 2 -28.47 -30.72 30.14
C SER A 2 -28.59 -31.46 28.81
N TRP A 3 -27.85 -31.01 27.79
CA TRP A 3 -27.71 -31.72 26.52
C TRP A 3 -26.42 -32.54 26.53
N ARG A 4 -26.56 -33.87 26.55
CA ARG A 4 -25.49 -34.82 26.23
C ARG A 4 -25.73 -35.33 24.81
N ALA A 5 -24.74 -35.21 23.93
CA ALA A 5 -24.71 -35.89 22.63
C ALA A 5 -23.70 -37.06 22.69
N PRO A 6 -24.04 -38.25 22.17
CA PRO A 6 -23.12 -39.39 22.14
C PRO A 6 -22.26 -39.43 20.87
N TYR A 7 -20.95 -39.64 21.06
CA TYR A 7 -19.97 -39.92 20.00
C TYR A 7 -20.33 -41.22 19.25
N ARG A 8 -20.53 -41.14 17.93
CA ARG A 8 -20.60 -42.32 17.04
C ARG A 8 -19.20 -42.63 16.48
N ARG A 9 -18.81 -43.89 16.61
CA ARG A 9 -17.56 -44.49 16.08
C ARG A 9 -17.59 -44.57 14.56
N CYS A 10 -16.47 -44.26 13.91
CA CYS A 10 -16.22 -44.56 12.49
C CYS A 10 -15.86 -46.04 12.30
N PRO A 11 -16.36 -46.73 11.26
CA PRO A 11 -15.88 -48.05 10.88
C PRO A 11 -14.61 -47.99 10.00
N ALA A 12 -13.82 -49.05 10.11
CA ALA A 12 -12.46 -49.21 9.58
C ALA A 12 -12.35 -49.17 8.05
N CYS A 13 -11.17 -48.73 7.58
CA CYS A 13 -10.72 -48.73 6.19
C CYS A 13 -9.99 -50.04 5.86
N PRO A 14 -10.28 -50.74 4.75
CA PRO A 14 -9.50 -51.89 4.29
C PRO A 14 -8.40 -51.52 3.26
N PRO A 15 -7.34 -52.34 3.10
CA PRO A 15 -6.12 -51.96 2.37
C PRO A 15 -6.11 -52.30 0.87
N ALA A 16 -5.08 -51.76 0.22
CA ALA A 16 -4.79 -51.68 -1.22
C ALA A 16 -4.64 -53.01 -1.97
N HIS A 17 -4.92 -52.98 -3.28
CA HIS A 17 -4.45 -53.98 -4.24
C HIS A 17 -3.71 -53.32 -5.41
N SER A 18 -2.41 -53.63 -5.48
CA SER A 18 -1.53 -53.46 -6.63
C SER A 18 -1.84 -54.50 -7.71
N THR A 19 -1.88 -54.12 -8.98
CA THR A 19 -1.72 -55.07 -10.09
C THR A 19 -0.93 -54.43 -11.23
N THR A 20 0.22 -55.04 -11.49
CA THR A 20 1.15 -54.77 -12.58
C THR A 20 0.64 -55.42 -13.86
N ALA A 21 0.63 -54.71 -14.99
CA ALA A 21 0.58 -55.34 -16.32
C ALA A 21 1.47 -54.58 -17.32
N ARG A 22 2.37 -55.31 -17.97
CA ARG A 22 3.40 -54.83 -18.90
C ARG A 22 2.90 -54.73 -20.35
N ARG A 23 3.40 -53.67 -21.02
CA ARG A 23 3.87 -53.52 -22.41
C ARG A 23 3.05 -54.10 -23.58
N ARG A 24 2.90 -53.26 -24.62
CA ARG A 24 3.46 -53.49 -25.96
C ARG A 24 3.64 -52.17 -26.73
N HIS A 25 4.73 -52.11 -27.49
CA HIS A 25 5.20 -51.02 -28.33
C HIS A 25 4.77 -51.31 -29.78
N VAL A 26 4.26 -50.34 -30.54
CA VAL A 26 4.55 -50.19 -31.98
C VAL A 26 4.31 -48.72 -32.40
N GLY A 27 5.22 -48.13 -33.18
CA GLY A 27 4.88 -47.06 -34.13
C GLY A 27 5.60 -45.73 -33.96
N ARG A 28 6.52 -45.46 -34.89
CA ARG A 28 7.31 -44.24 -35.10
C ARG A 28 6.58 -43.30 -36.06
N LEU A 29 6.31 -42.06 -35.65
CA LEU A 29 6.06 -40.87 -36.48
C LEU A 29 6.23 -39.67 -35.53
N GLY A 30 7.28 -38.87 -35.61
CA GLY A 30 7.38 -37.72 -36.51
C GLY A 30 7.38 -36.45 -35.65
N LEU A 31 8.38 -35.59 -35.81
CA LEU A 31 8.64 -34.39 -35.00
C LEU A 31 7.44 -33.45 -34.90
N MET A 32 7.21 -32.87 -33.72
CA MET A 32 6.86 -31.46 -33.49
C MET A 32 7.17 -31.17 -32.01
N THR A 33 8.38 -30.68 -31.76
CA THR A 33 8.68 -29.97 -30.51
C THR A 33 8.00 -28.61 -30.65
N ASP A 34 6.95 -28.36 -29.89
CA ASP A 34 6.57 -26.99 -29.56
C ASP A 34 6.08 -26.97 -28.13
N THR A 35 7.07 -26.93 -27.24
CA THR A 35 6.91 -26.31 -25.92
C THR A 35 6.69 -24.83 -26.19
N VAL A 36 5.43 -24.43 -26.34
CA VAL A 36 5.07 -23.02 -26.19
C VAL A 36 5.06 -22.76 -24.70
N ALA A 37 6.24 -22.45 -24.16
CA ALA A 37 6.33 -21.70 -22.93
C ALA A 37 5.54 -20.41 -23.18
N ALA A 38 4.39 -20.28 -22.54
CA ALA A 38 3.72 -19.00 -22.41
C ALA A 38 4.61 -18.14 -21.51
N SER A 39 5.61 -17.51 -22.13
CA SER A 39 6.25 -16.32 -21.61
C SER A 39 5.21 -15.22 -21.73
N THR A 40 4.37 -15.08 -20.70
CA THR A 40 3.62 -13.86 -20.48
C THR A 40 4.64 -12.79 -20.19
N ASP A 41 5.06 -12.10 -21.25
CA ASP A 41 5.77 -10.85 -21.17
C ASP A 41 4.79 -9.87 -20.52
N ALA A 42 4.88 -9.75 -19.20
CA ALA A 42 4.26 -8.65 -18.49
C ALA A 42 4.94 -7.39 -19.05
N PRO A 43 4.18 -6.36 -19.47
CA PRO A 43 4.80 -5.16 -20.02
C PRO A 43 5.74 -4.61 -18.95
N GLU A 44 7.03 -4.55 -19.28
CA GLU A 44 8.02 -3.94 -18.41
C GLU A 44 7.58 -2.49 -18.19
N ALA A 45 7.11 -2.22 -16.97
CA ALA A 45 6.68 -0.91 -16.52
C ALA A 45 7.79 0.10 -16.81
N SER A 46 7.63 0.90 -17.86
CA SER A 46 8.51 2.03 -18.12
C SER A 46 8.32 3.02 -16.98
N ALA A 47 9.37 3.22 -16.19
CA ALA A 47 9.38 4.00 -14.94
C ALA A 47 8.98 5.50 -15.08
N ASP A 48 8.67 5.95 -16.30
CA ASP A 48 8.16 7.30 -16.61
C ASP A 48 6.64 7.38 -16.81
N GLU A 49 5.92 6.25 -16.81
CA GLU A 49 4.48 6.26 -17.06
C GLU A 49 3.70 6.64 -15.80
N VAL A 50 2.83 7.66 -15.91
CA VAL A 50 2.06 8.18 -14.77
C VAL A 50 1.09 7.12 -14.23
N LEU A 51 0.36 6.44 -15.12
CA LEU A 51 -0.55 5.36 -14.76
C LEU A 51 -0.50 4.29 -15.85
N ILE A 52 -0.16 3.07 -15.46
CA ILE A 52 -0.13 1.90 -16.33
C ILE A 52 -1.51 1.25 -16.28
N VAL A 53 -2.16 1.11 -17.42
CA VAL A 53 -3.47 0.42 -17.52
C VAL A 53 -3.26 -0.97 -18.11
N THR A 54 -3.54 -2.00 -17.32
CA THR A 54 -3.49 -3.40 -17.78
C THR A 54 -4.55 -3.67 -18.84
N ASP A 55 -4.34 -4.68 -19.69
CA ASP A 55 -5.30 -5.07 -20.74
C ASP A 55 -6.67 -5.46 -20.16
N ALA A 56 -6.67 -6.12 -19.00
CA ALA A 56 -7.89 -6.51 -18.32
C ALA A 56 -8.68 -5.30 -17.82
N ALA A 57 -8.01 -4.33 -17.19
CA ALA A 57 -8.64 -3.07 -16.78
C ALA A 57 -9.11 -2.26 -17.98
N ARG A 58 -8.30 -2.14 -19.03
CA ARG A 58 -8.65 -1.45 -20.27
C ARG A 58 -9.93 -2.02 -20.87
N THR A 59 -10.00 -3.35 -21.01
CA THR A 59 -11.18 -4.04 -21.53
C THR A 59 -12.41 -3.76 -20.68
N ALA A 60 -12.27 -3.77 -19.35
CA ALA A 60 -13.37 -3.47 -18.43
C ALA A 60 -13.86 -2.02 -18.57
N VAL A 61 -12.94 -1.06 -18.62
CA VAL A 61 -13.27 0.38 -18.76
C VAL A 61 -13.92 0.66 -20.11
N LEU A 62 -13.35 0.15 -21.21
CA LEU A 62 -13.95 0.30 -22.55
C LEU A 62 -15.35 -0.30 -22.60
N ALA A 63 -15.56 -1.47 -22.01
CA ALA A 63 -16.89 -2.07 -21.95
C ALA A 63 -17.91 -1.20 -21.19
N ILE A 64 -17.49 -0.49 -20.13
CA ILE A 64 -18.36 0.45 -19.41
C ILE A 64 -18.63 1.67 -20.30
N ARG A 65 -17.57 2.28 -20.85
CA ARG A 65 -17.64 3.46 -21.70
C ARG A 65 -18.53 3.27 -22.94
N ASP A 66 -18.45 2.11 -23.59
CA ASP A 66 -19.21 1.81 -24.80
C ASP A 66 -20.71 1.61 -24.52
N ARG A 67 -21.14 1.61 -23.24
CA ARG A 67 -22.56 1.64 -22.85
C ARG A 67 -23.09 3.05 -22.59
N GLU A 68 -22.20 4.03 -22.47
CA GLU A 68 -22.57 5.43 -22.30
C GLU A 68 -22.91 6.05 -23.66
N ASP A 69 -23.80 7.04 -23.64
CA ASP A 69 -24.04 7.89 -24.80
C ASP A 69 -22.75 8.68 -25.11
N ASP A 70 -22.40 8.79 -26.40
CA ASP A 70 -21.19 9.47 -26.88
C ASP A 70 -19.87 8.92 -26.29
N GLY A 71 -19.83 7.62 -25.92
CA GLY A 71 -18.67 6.99 -25.28
C GLY A 71 -17.33 7.17 -26.00
N GLU A 72 -17.34 7.34 -27.33
CA GLU A 72 -16.13 7.65 -28.12
C GLU A 72 -15.47 9.00 -27.79
N THR A 73 -16.21 9.92 -27.15
CA THR A 73 -15.72 11.22 -26.68
C THR A 73 -15.23 11.20 -25.23
N LEU A 74 -15.51 10.12 -24.51
CA LEU A 74 -15.20 9.99 -23.08
C LEU A 74 -13.81 9.37 -22.86
N GLY A 75 -13.10 9.92 -21.87
CA GLY A 75 -11.86 9.39 -21.32
C GLY A 75 -12.03 8.98 -19.86
N LEU A 76 -11.20 8.05 -19.41
CA LEU A 76 -11.12 7.70 -17.99
C LEU A 76 -10.34 8.79 -17.24
N ARG A 77 -11.02 9.58 -16.42
CA ARG A 77 -10.37 10.46 -15.44
C ARG A 77 -10.01 9.67 -14.19
N VAL A 78 -8.77 9.81 -13.73
CA VAL A 78 -8.27 9.21 -12.49
C VAL A 78 -7.68 10.29 -11.62
N GLU A 79 -8.32 10.56 -10.49
CA GLU A 79 -7.94 11.63 -9.57
C GLU A 79 -7.65 11.07 -8.17
N VAL A 80 -6.64 11.60 -7.51
CA VAL A 80 -6.40 11.38 -6.07
C VAL A 80 -7.18 12.42 -5.28
N THR A 81 -8.30 12.01 -4.69
CA THR A 81 -9.19 12.92 -3.93
C THR A 81 -8.80 13.08 -2.47
N GLY A 82 -7.95 12.22 -1.94
CA GLY A 82 -7.48 12.33 -0.58
C GLY A 82 -6.62 11.15 -0.13
N THR A 83 -6.57 10.96 1.18
CA THR A 83 -5.79 9.91 1.84
C THR A 83 -6.62 9.25 2.92
N ALA A 84 -6.56 7.92 3.00
CA ALA A 84 -7.15 7.12 4.06
C ALA A 84 -6.02 6.37 4.79
N GLY A 85 -5.51 6.95 5.88
CA GLY A 85 -4.37 6.40 6.59
C GLY A 85 -3.11 6.42 5.72
N ILE A 86 -2.62 5.24 5.34
CA ILE A 86 -1.42 5.07 4.53
C ILE A 86 -1.69 4.87 3.03
N ASP A 87 -2.96 4.91 2.61
CA ASP A 87 -3.35 4.73 1.22
C ASP A 87 -3.99 6.00 0.66
N TYR A 88 -3.87 6.22 -0.65
CA TYR A 88 -4.63 7.28 -1.32
C TYR A 88 -6.06 6.83 -1.58
N THR A 89 -6.98 7.80 -1.52
CA THR A 89 -8.35 7.66 -2.01
C THR A 89 -8.41 8.19 -3.43
N TYR A 90 -9.12 7.48 -4.30
CA TYR A 90 -9.21 7.81 -5.72
C TYR A 90 -10.67 8.03 -6.12
N ASP A 91 -10.85 8.89 -7.11
CA ASP A 91 -12.08 8.98 -7.89
C ASP A 91 -11.81 8.60 -9.35
N LEU A 92 -12.70 7.80 -9.91
CA LEU A 92 -12.60 7.27 -11.27
C LEU A 92 -13.91 7.57 -11.99
N ALA A 93 -13.83 8.37 -13.04
CA ALA A 93 -14.99 8.82 -13.82
C ALA A 93 -14.74 8.71 -15.32
N LEU A 94 -15.82 8.67 -16.10
CA LEU A 94 -15.77 8.84 -17.54
C LEU A 94 -16.21 10.25 -17.88
N ASP A 95 -15.24 11.09 -18.25
CA ASP A 95 -15.48 12.49 -18.56
C ASP A 95 -15.19 12.77 -20.04
N PRO A 96 -15.86 13.75 -20.66
CA PRO A 96 -15.49 14.21 -21.99
C PRO A 96 -14.03 14.61 -22.04
N VAL A 97 -13.29 14.14 -23.04
CA VAL A 97 -11.88 14.51 -23.22
C VAL A 97 -11.71 16.02 -23.46
N SER A 98 -12.76 16.69 -23.95
CA SER A 98 -12.82 18.14 -24.10
C SER A 98 -12.75 18.93 -22.80
N ASP A 99 -13.10 18.29 -21.68
CA ASP A 99 -13.18 18.92 -20.36
C ASP A 99 -11.87 18.76 -19.57
N ALA A 100 -10.85 18.14 -20.19
CA ALA A 100 -9.51 18.06 -19.63
C ALA A 100 -8.88 19.47 -19.56
N ALA A 101 -8.25 19.78 -18.42
CA ALA A 101 -7.52 21.02 -18.27
C ALA A 101 -6.23 21.00 -19.10
N ALA A 102 -5.66 22.17 -19.37
CA ALA A 102 -4.48 22.29 -20.24
C ALA A 102 -3.21 21.66 -19.62
N ASP A 103 -3.17 21.55 -18.30
CA ASP A 103 -2.11 20.94 -17.50
C ASP A 103 -2.40 19.47 -17.14
N ASP A 104 -3.59 18.95 -17.47
CA ASP A 104 -3.89 17.54 -17.28
C ASP A 104 -2.95 16.67 -18.10
N HIS A 105 -2.45 15.60 -17.48
CA HIS A 105 -1.69 14.59 -18.18
C HIS A 105 -2.63 13.65 -18.91
N ILE A 106 -2.75 13.85 -20.23
CA ILE A 106 -3.63 13.06 -21.10
C ILE A 106 -2.80 12.04 -21.89
N ARG A 107 -3.22 10.77 -21.84
CA ARG A 107 -2.60 9.70 -22.62
C ARG A 107 -3.64 8.83 -23.29
N THR A 108 -3.52 8.64 -24.61
CA THR A 108 -4.35 7.70 -25.37
C THR A 108 -3.53 6.48 -25.79
N ALA A 109 -4.02 5.29 -25.44
CA ALA A 109 -3.46 4.02 -25.87
C ALA A 109 -4.59 3.01 -26.11
N ASP A 110 -4.49 2.24 -27.19
CA ASP A 110 -5.42 1.14 -27.52
C ASP A 110 -6.91 1.51 -27.39
N GLY A 111 -7.26 2.71 -27.88
CA GLY A 111 -8.63 3.22 -27.90
C GLY A 111 -9.17 3.76 -26.57
N LEU A 112 -8.39 3.72 -25.49
CA LEU A 112 -8.73 4.33 -24.21
C LEU A 112 -7.89 5.60 -24.00
N THR A 113 -8.56 6.72 -23.77
CA THR A 113 -7.92 7.96 -23.30
C THR A 113 -8.00 7.99 -21.78
N VAL A 114 -6.87 8.24 -21.12
CA VAL A 114 -6.75 8.41 -19.67
C VAL A 114 -6.36 9.86 -19.40
N ILE A 115 -7.07 10.48 -18.46
CA ILE A 115 -6.88 11.87 -18.04
C ILE A 115 -6.46 11.83 -16.57
N VAL A 116 -5.29 12.38 -16.25
CA VAL A 116 -4.81 12.50 -14.87
C VAL A 116 -4.57 13.97 -14.57
N PRO A 117 -5.31 14.58 -13.62
CA PRO A 117 -5.06 15.96 -13.24
C PRO A 117 -3.63 16.18 -12.75
N ASP A 118 -3.02 17.33 -13.07
CA ASP A 118 -1.61 17.64 -12.73
C ASP A 118 -1.29 17.39 -11.24
N ALA A 119 -2.19 17.84 -10.35
CA ALA A 119 -2.10 17.66 -8.90
C ALA A 119 -2.02 16.18 -8.46
N SER A 120 -2.51 15.26 -9.28
CA SER A 120 -2.48 13.81 -9.04
C SER A 120 -1.29 13.10 -9.71
N VAL A 121 -0.63 13.72 -10.70
CA VAL A 121 0.45 13.09 -11.49
C VAL A 121 1.59 12.57 -10.62
N SER A 122 2.08 13.39 -9.68
CA SER A 122 3.19 13.01 -8.80
C SER A 122 2.83 11.83 -7.88
N ARG A 123 1.57 11.79 -7.42
CA ARG A 123 1.04 10.78 -6.49
C ARG A 123 0.72 9.47 -7.20
N LEU A 124 0.35 9.53 -8.48
CA LEU A 124 -0.01 8.36 -9.28
C LEU A 124 1.18 7.75 -10.01
N ARG A 125 2.30 8.46 -10.21
CA ARG A 125 3.41 7.98 -11.04
C ARG A 125 3.83 6.53 -10.74
N GLY A 126 3.84 5.68 -11.77
CA GLY A 126 4.15 4.25 -11.65
C GLY A 126 3.01 3.38 -11.10
N SER A 127 1.82 3.95 -10.86
CA SER A 127 0.65 3.17 -10.45
C SER A 127 0.16 2.26 -11.55
N THR A 128 -0.45 1.14 -11.16
CA THR A 128 -1.06 0.19 -12.09
C THR A 128 -2.57 0.09 -11.84
N LEU A 129 -3.37 0.33 -12.87
CA LEU A 129 -4.81 0.08 -12.88
C LEU A 129 -5.10 -1.34 -13.39
N ASP A 130 -5.79 -2.13 -12.58
CA ASP A 130 -6.04 -3.55 -12.79
C ASP A 130 -7.48 -3.93 -12.40
N VAL A 131 -7.88 -5.16 -12.72
CA VAL A 131 -9.09 -5.79 -12.17
C VAL A 131 -8.72 -6.71 -11.02
N PRO A 132 -9.59 -6.89 -10.01
CA PRO A 132 -9.30 -7.83 -8.93
C PRO A 132 -9.16 -9.26 -9.45
N SER A 133 -8.23 -10.04 -8.88
CA SER A 133 -7.97 -11.44 -9.27
C SER A 133 -9.14 -12.40 -8.97
N MET A 134 -10.11 -11.91 -8.21
CA MET A 134 -11.45 -12.41 -7.90
C MET A 134 -12.46 -12.49 -9.07
N PRO A 135 -12.60 -13.54 -9.90
CA PRO A 135 -13.67 -13.55 -10.91
C PRO A 135 -15.05 -13.39 -10.25
N GLY A 136 -15.79 -12.35 -10.65
CA GLY A 136 -17.12 -12.01 -10.11
C GLY A 136 -17.15 -10.87 -9.10
N GLN A 137 -15.99 -10.44 -8.57
CA GLN A 137 -15.89 -9.18 -7.84
C GLN A 137 -15.65 -8.07 -8.87
N GLY A 138 -16.73 -7.49 -9.40
CA GLY A 138 -16.63 -6.39 -10.35
C GLY A 138 -15.85 -5.20 -9.75
N GLY A 139 -15.27 -4.39 -10.62
CA GLY A 139 -14.59 -3.15 -10.24
C GLY A 139 -13.17 -3.04 -10.80
N LEU A 140 -12.52 -1.93 -10.45
CA LEU A 140 -11.15 -1.61 -10.78
C LEU A 140 -10.34 -1.45 -9.49
N VAL A 141 -9.06 -1.81 -9.54
CA VAL A 141 -8.13 -1.69 -8.42
C VAL A 141 -6.91 -0.93 -8.90
N ILE A 142 -6.52 0.11 -8.14
CA ILE A 142 -5.27 0.83 -8.35
C ILE A 142 -4.22 0.30 -7.37
N ARG A 143 -3.11 -0.20 -7.91
CA ARG A 143 -1.91 -0.56 -7.15
C ARG A 143 -0.92 0.58 -7.30
N ASN A 144 -0.84 1.42 -6.27
CA ASN A 144 0.06 2.57 -6.28
C ASN A 144 1.35 2.23 -5.53
N PRO A 145 2.54 2.38 -6.14
CA PRO A 145 3.81 2.22 -5.44
C PRO A 145 4.10 3.39 -4.49
N ASN A 146 3.50 4.56 -4.72
CA ASN A 146 3.60 5.71 -3.85
C ASN A 146 2.66 5.54 -2.65
N ARG A 147 3.08 6.05 -1.50
CA ARG A 147 2.27 6.08 -0.28
C ARG A 147 2.13 7.54 0.16
N PRO A 148 0.92 8.01 0.51
CA PRO A 148 0.81 9.28 1.21
C PRO A 148 1.65 9.20 2.48
N ASN A 149 2.36 10.30 2.76
CA ASN A 149 2.90 10.48 4.09
C ASN A 149 1.70 10.46 5.07
N PRO A 150 1.66 9.59 6.09
CA PRO A 150 0.55 9.50 7.05
C PRO A 150 0.28 10.80 7.82
N LEU A 151 1.16 11.80 7.67
CA LEU A 151 1.01 13.17 8.14
C LEU A 151 0.47 14.14 7.07
N GLY A 152 -0.22 13.58 6.06
CA GLY A 152 -0.61 14.23 4.81
C GLY A 152 -1.00 15.69 4.96
N ASP A 153 -0.27 16.55 4.24
CA ASP A 153 -0.68 17.91 3.90
C ASP A 153 -1.23 18.78 5.06
N MET A 154 -0.70 18.61 6.29
CA MET A 154 -0.48 19.78 7.15
C MET A 154 0.65 20.57 6.49
N GLY A 155 0.27 21.29 5.42
CA GLY A 155 1.16 21.93 4.45
C GLY A 155 2.35 22.52 5.16
N ARG A 156 3.54 21.96 4.88
CA ARG A 156 4.83 22.30 5.50
C ARG A 156 4.60 22.86 6.89
N LEU A 157 4.49 22.03 7.93
CA LEU A 157 4.69 22.51 9.30
C LEU A 157 5.88 23.46 9.23
N GLU A 158 5.63 24.77 9.31
CA GLU A 158 6.69 25.77 9.29
C GLU A 158 7.28 25.65 10.68
N LEU A 159 8.10 24.62 10.84
CA LEU A 159 8.85 24.37 12.04
C LEU A 159 9.83 25.54 12.13
N THR A 160 9.44 26.54 12.91
CA THR A 160 10.20 27.77 13.11
C THR A 160 11.12 27.61 14.30
N GLY A 161 12.23 28.35 14.32
CA GLY A 161 13.20 28.30 15.42
C GLY A 161 14.35 27.33 15.18
N GLY A 162 15.07 27.00 16.25
CA GLY A 162 16.18 26.04 16.23
C GLY A 162 15.69 24.60 16.15
N ILE A 163 16.59 23.64 15.94
CA ILE A 163 16.23 22.20 15.83
C ILE A 163 15.37 21.74 17.01
N GLY A 164 15.69 22.15 18.23
CA GLY A 164 14.89 21.81 19.42
C GLY A 164 13.44 22.31 19.32
N ASP A 165 13.23 23.54 18.87
CA ASP A 165 11.89 24.11 18.69
C ASP A 165 11.11 23.36 17.60
N LYS A 166 11.80 23.00 16.50
CA LYS A 166 11.23 22.24 15.40
C LYS A 166 10.80 20.84 15.84
N VAL A 167 11.67 20.15 16.59
CA VAL A 167 11.38 18.82 17.12
C VAL A 167 10.22 18.89 18.11
N GLN A 168 10.20 19.87 19.02
CA GLN A 168 9.12 20.03 19.98
C GLN A 168 7.77 20.26 19.29
N GLN A 169 7.73 21.15 18.29
CA GLN A 169 6.53 21.38 17.47
C GLN A 169 6.06 20.10 16.76
N LEU A 170 6.99 19.34 16.18
CA LEU A 170 6.67 18.07 15.53
C LEU A 170 6.12 17.04 16.52
N LEU A 171 6.73 16.94 17.71
CA LEU A 171 6.28 16.05 18.77
C LEU A 171 4.84 16.39 19.18
N ASP A 172 4.54 17.66 19.41
CA ASP A 172 3.24 18.09 19.94
C ASP A 172 2.12 18.03 18.90
N ILE A 173 2.41 18.39 17.65
CA ILE A 173 1.40 18.55 16.60
C ILE A 173 1.14 17.24 15.86
N SER A 174 2.12 16.33 15.79
CA SER A 174 2.08 15.16 14.92
C SER A 174 2.32 13.85 15.66
N ILE A 175 3.45 13.70 16.34
CA ILE A 175 3.85 12.41 16.91
C ILE A 175 2.99 12.06 18.13
N ASN A 176 2.89 12.95 19.11
CA ASN A 176 2.16 12.70 20.36
C ASN A 176 0.66 12.47 20.18
N PRO A 177 -0.06 13.15 19.27
CA PRO A 177 -1.45 12.81 18.96
C PRO A 177 -1.64 11.35 18.52
N ALA A 178 -0.71 10.83 17.71
CA ALA A 178 -0.74 9.43 17.28
C ALA A 178 -0.41 8.46 18.43
N LEU A 179 0.62 8.77 19.23
CA LEU A 179 1.02 7.95 20.38
C LEU A 179 -0.03 7.94 21.50
N ALA A 180 -0.71 9.06 21.71
CA ALA A 180 -1.72 9.23 22.76
C ALA A 180 -2.93 8.32 22.55
N SER A 181 -3.25 7.97 21.29
CA SER A 181 -4.29 6.99 20.96
C SER A 181 -4.00 5.59 21.52
N HIS A 182 -2.72 5.31 21.79
CA HIS A 182 -2.23 4.09 22.43
C HIS A 182 -1.74 4.34 23.87
N GLY A 183 -2.09 5.48 24.45
CA GLY A 183 -1.74 5.86 25.82
C GLY A 183 -0.26 6.19 26.04
N GLY A 184 0.50 6.46 24.99
CA GLY A 184 1.91 6.81 25.07
C GLY A 184 2.22 8.23 24.61
N TYR A 185 3.47 8.65 24.80
CA TYR A 185 3.99 9.93 24.35
C TYR A 185 5.50 9.88 24.16
N ALA A 186 6.04 10.87 23.47
CA ALA A 186 7.45 11.16 23.33
C ALA A 186 7.74 12.62 23.72
N SER A 187 8.89 12.86 24.33
CA SER A 187 9.35 14.15 24.80
C SER A 187 10.78 14.40 24.34
N LEU A 188 11.09 15.63 23.94
CA LEU A 188 12.45 16.07 23.69
C LEU A 188 13.19 16.21 25.03
N VAL A 189 14.37 15.61 25.14
CA VAL A 189 15.27 15.77 26.29
C VAL A 189 16.25 16.90 26.00
N GLU A 190 17.00 16.77 24.91
CA GLU A 190 18.01 17.74 24.48
C GLU A 190 18.35 17.58 23.01
N VAL A 191 19.09 18.55 22.48
CA VAL A 191 19.78 18.43 21.18
C VAL A 191 21.28 18.44 21.49
N GLN A 192 21.95 17.33 21.20
CA GLN A 192 23.40 17.19 21.34
C GLN A 192 24.11 17.72 20.09
N GLY A 193 25.07 18.61 20.30
CA GLY A 193 25.76 19.27 19.20
C GLY A 193 24.80 20.12 18.36
N ASP A 194 24.93 20.01 17.04
CA ASP A 194 24.16 20.81 16.08
C ASP A 194 23.12 19.98 15.30
N ASP A 195 23.04 18.65 15.49
CA ASP A 195 22.25 17.77 14.62
C ASP A 195 21.69 16.49 15.27
N THR A 196 22.05 16.16 16.52
CA THR A 196 21.64 14.92 17.18
C THR A 196 20.55 15.19 18.20
N VAL A 197 19.39 14.57 18.04
CA VAL A 197 18.21 14.81 18.90
C VAL A 197 18.07 13.69 19.92
N VAL A 198 17.94 14.03 21.19
CA VAL A 198 17.74 13.06 22.27
C VAL A 198 16.29 13.13 22.73
N VAL A 199 15.58 12.00 22.64
CA VAL A 199 14.17 11.88 23.02
C VAL A 199 13.99 10.85 24.13
N THR A 200 12.90 11.00 24.88
CA THR A 200 12.41 9.99 25.81
C THR A 200 10.95 9.68 25.52
N MET A 201 10.50 8.47 25.81
CA MET A 201 9.14 8.01 25.61
C MET A 201 8.49 7.64 26.94
N GLY A 202 7.17 7.65 26.99
CA GLY A 202 6.40 7.37 28.20
C GLY A 202 5.05 6.73 27.92
N GLY A 203 4.37 6.31 28.99
CA GLY A 203 3.05 5.70 28.92
C GLY A 203 3.04 4.32 28.24
N GLY A 204 2.01 4.03 27.43
CA GLY A 204 1.84 2.76 26.72
C GLY A 204 2.99 2.40 25.77
N CYS A 205 3.83 3.37 25.40
CA CYS A 205 5.04 3.15 24.61
C CYS A 205 6.17 2.45 25.40
N GLN A 206 6.13 2.48 26.73
CA GLN A 206 7.14 1.84 27.59
C GLN A 206 6.94 0.32 27.75
N GLY A 207 5.71 -0.16 27.68
CA GLY A 207 5.36 -1.51 28.15
C GLY A 207 5.15 -2.60 27.09
N CYS A 208 5.22 -2.29 25.78
CA CYS A 208 4.90 -3.26 24.72
C CYS A 208 6.16 -3.83 24.04
N ALA A 209 6.72 -4.89 24.62
CA ALA A 209 8.00 -5.51 24.21
C ALA A 209 8.10 -5.97 22.74
N MET A 210 6.97 -6.19 22.04
CA MET A 210 7.01 -6.60 20.62
C MET A 210 7.07 -5.42 19.63
N SER A 211 6.93 -4.18 20.11
CA SER A 211 6.74 -3.01 19.25
C SER A 211 7.72 -1.86 19.53
N GLN A 212 8.56 -1.96 20.56
CA GLN A 212 9.44 -0.88 21.04
C GLN A 212 10.48 -0.44 19.99
N ALA A 213 11.23 -1.39 19.41
CA ALA A 213 12.26 -1.07 18.42
C ALA A 213 11.66 -0.46 17.15
N THR A 214 10.55 -1.03 16.65
CA THR A 214 9.84 -0.52 15.47
C THR A 214 9.21 0.85 15.69
N LEU A 215 8.75 1.14 16.91
CA LEU A 215 8.18 2.43 17.24
C LEU A 215 9.26 3.50 17.32
N SER A 216 10.38 3.19 18.00
CA SER A 216 11.54 4.06 18.11
C SER A 216 12.09 4.39 16.71
N ASP A 217 12.22 3.40 15.85
CA ASP A 217 12.63 3.58 14.45
C ASP A 217 11.61 4.42 13.66
N GLY A 218 10.32 4.23 13.90
CA GLY A 218 9.26 5.02 13.29
C GLY A 218 9.34 6.50 13.68
N ILE A 219 9.52 6.81 14.96
CA ILE A 219 9.67 8.17 15.49
C ILE A 219 10.95 8.82 14.95
N LYS A 220 12.07 8.08 14.99
CA LYS A 220 13.36 8.52 14.45
C LYS A 220 13.22 8.91 12.96
N ARG A 221 12.64 8.02 12.15
CA ARG A 221 12.38 8.31 10.73
C ARG A 221 11.50 9.53 10.53
N ALA A 222 10.40 9.65 11.29
CA ALA A 222 9.50 10.79 11.19
C ALA A 222 10.20 12.12 11.49
N ILE A 223 11.06 12.16 12.51
CA ILE A 223 11.84 13.36 12.87
C ILE A 223 12.83 13.73 11.76
N MET A 224 13.62 12.77 11.26
CA MET A 224 14.62 13.03 10.21
C MET A 224 13.98 13.40 8.86
N GLU A 225 12.81 12.85 8.55
CA GLU A 225 12.05 13.19 7.33
C GLU A 225 11.47 14.61 7.42
N ALA A 226 10.97 15.01 8.58
CA ALA A 226 10.40 16.33 8.80
C ALA A 226 11.46 17.44 8.98
N ILE A 227 12.62 17.10 9.53
CA ILE A 227 13.71 18.04 9.85
C ILE A 227 15.01 17.49 9.24
N PRO A 228 15.32 17.81 7.97
CA PRO A 228 16.52 17.30 7.27
C PRO A 228 17.86 17.74 7.88
N GLU A 229 17.83 18.71 8.80
CA GLU A 229 18.98 19.17 9.56
C GLU A 229 19.38 18.21 10.69
N VAL A 230 18.50 17.26 11.06
CA VAL A 230 18.77 16.24 12.08
C VAL A 230 19.47 15.04 11.44
N SER A 231 20.65 14.69 11.95
CA SER A 231 21.43 13.56 11.44
C SER A 231 21.16 12.25 12.19
N ASP A 232 20.80 12.33 13.47
CA ASP A 232 20.49 11.18 14.30
C ASP A 232 19.48 11.51 15.41
N VAL A 233 18.77 10.47 15.87
CA VAL A 233 17.84 10.53 16.99
C VAL A 233 18.17 9.41 17.96
N ILE A 234 18.45 9.77 19.21
CA ILE A 234 18.80 8.84 20.29
C ILE A 234 17.63 8.78 21.27
N ASP A 235 17.17 7.57 21.52
CA ASP A 235 16.19 7.29 22.55
C ASP A 235 16.92 6.85 23.84
N VAL A 236 16.75 7.64 24.92
CA VAL A 236 17.39 7.39 26.23
C VAL A 236 16.45 6.73 27.22
N THR A 237 15.32 6.21 26.75
CA THR A 237 14.31 5.72 27.65
C THR A 237 14.68 4.37 28.26
N ASP A 238 14.35 4.20 29.54
CA ASP A 238 14.52 2.94 30.26
C ASP A 238 13.36 1.98 29.94
N HIS A 239 13.46 1.32 28.79
CA HIS A 239 12.45 0.38 28.29
C HIS A 239 12.30 -0.90 29.13
N ASP A 240 13.25 -1.17 30.03
CA ASP A 240 13.19 -2.28 30.96
C ASP A 240 12.45 -1.93 32.27
N ALA A 241 12.20 -0.64 32.54
CA ALA A 241 11.52 -0.16 33.74
C ALA A 241 9.98 -0.15 33.65
N GLY A 242 9.39 -0.47 32.49
CA GLY A 242 7.95 -0.47 32.27
C GLY A 242 7.21 -1.64 32.94
N GLU A 243 6.25 -1.33 33.84
CA GLU A 243 5.32 -2.33 34.38
C GLU A 243 4.51 -2.99 33.26
N ASN A 244 4.68 -4.31 33.14
CA ASN A 244 4.10 -5.19 32.12
C ASN A 244 2.55 -5.23 32.21
N PRO A 245 1.80 -4.57 31.30
CA PRO A 245 0.34 -4.47 31.42
C PRO A 245 -0.40 -5.73 30.95
N TYR A 246 0.31 -6.76 30.48
CA TYR A 246 -0.30 -7.98 29.94
C TYR A 246 -0.72 -9.02 31.01
N TYR A 247 -0.46 -8.76 32.30
CA TYR A 247 -0.79 -9.69 33.39
C TYR A 247 -1.58 -9.10 34.58
N SER A 248 -2.19 -7.91 34.45
CA SER A 248 -3.13 -7.40 35.46
C SER A 248 -4.59 -7.61 35.07
#